data_AF-A0A923UHD3-F1
#
_entry.id   AF-A0A923UHD3-F1
#
_cell.length_a   1.000
_cell.length_b   1.000
_cell.length_c   1.000
_cell.angle_alpha   90.00
_cell.angle_beta   90.00
_cell.angle_gamma   90.00
#
_symmetry.space_group_name_H-M   'P 1'
#
loop_
_entity.id
_entity.type
_entity.pdbx_description
1 polymer ?
#
loop_
_entity_poly.entity_id
_entity_poly.type
_entity_poly.pdbx_seq_one_letter_code
_entity_poly.pdbx_strand_id
1 'polypeptide(L)'
;MRATHLQVSKLIEAKHKWILAVQLRSKSQIHNHSLPAIDKRLAREYLTSRLELLSSANNLNYNRVSFRSQKTRWGSCSSRKNISLNYKLLTLKTELIDYVILHELAHTKHMNHSLEFWNFLELICVGAKKHHRELKHSLPNL
;
A
#
# COMPACT_ATOMS: atom_id res chain seq x y z
N MET A 1 -33.95 -1.04 -6.57
CA MET A 1 -33.82 0.34 -6.06
C MET A 1 -32.36 0.78 -6.24
N ARG A 2 -32.12 1.78 -7.12
CA ARG A 2 -30.79 2.23 -7.54
C ARG A 2 -30.19 3.18 -6.49
N ALA A 3 -29.15 2.73 -5.78
CA ALA A 3 -28.27 3.63 -5.05
C ALA A 3 -27.45 4.43 -6.08
N THR A 4 -27.85 5.68 -6.28
CA THR A 4 -27.32 6.58 -7.31
C THR A 4 -25.93 7.09 -6.95
N HIS A 5 -25.00 6.97 -7.90
CA HIS A 5 -23.73 7.68 -8.19
C HIS A 5 -23.22 8.80 -7.23
N LEU A 6 -24.09 9.53 -6.53
CA LEU A 6 -23.77 10.61 -5.59
C LEU A 6 -23.16 10.17 -4.24
N GLN A 7 -23.34 8.91 -3.81
CA GLN A 7 -22.71 8.43 -2.56
C GLN A 7 -21.24 8.02 -2.76
N VAL A 8 -20.89 7.52 -3.95
CA VAL A 8 -19.51 7.16 -4.31
C VAL A 8 -18.64 8.42 -4.48
N SER A 9 -19.19 9.50 -5.04
CA SER A 9 -18.46 10.75 -5.27
C SER A 9 -18.05 11.46 -3.98
N LYS A 10 -18.91 11.49 -2.95
CA LYS A 10 -18.57 12.09 -1.64
C LYS A 10 -17.46 11.35 -0.90
N LEU A 11 -17.39 10.02 -1.04
CA LEU A 11 -16.33 9.19 -0.45
C LEU A 11 -14.98 9.39 -1.16
N ILE A 12 -15.00 9.63 -2.47
CA ILE A 12 -13.81 9.97 -3.26
C ILE A 12 -13.31 11.39 -2.94
N GLU A 13 -14.20 12.39 -2.80
CA GLU A 13 -13.82 13.78 -2.49
C GLU A 13 -13.20 13.96 -1.10
N ALA A 14 -13.74 13.29 -0.07
CA ALA A 14 -13.17 13.34 1.28
C ALA A 14 -11.80 12.63 1.37
N LYS A 15 -11.59 11.57 0.58
CA LYS A 15 -10.30 10.84 0.47
C LYS A 15 -9.24 11.60 -0.36
N HIS A 16 -9.67 12.34 -1.38
CA HIS A 16 -8.79 13.18 -2.22
C HIS A 16 -8.20 14.39 -1.47
N LYS A 17 -8.95 14.99 -0.53
CA LYS A 17 -8.45 16.10 0.30
C LYS A 17 -7.20 15.73 1.10
N TRP A 18 -7.07 14.48 1.54
CA TRP A 18 -5.91 14.03 2.33
C TRP A 18 -4.67 13.72 1.49
N ILE A 19 -4.83 13.08 0.31
CA ILE A 19 -3.72 12.88 -0.63
C ILE A 19 -3.08 14.24 -0.97
N LEU A 20 -3.90 15.26 -1.24
CA LEU A 20 -3.42 16.62 -1.45
C LEU A 20 -2.73 17.22 -0.21
N ALA A 21 -3.28 17.02 1.01
CA ALA A 21 -2.68 17.54 2.24
C ALA A 21 -1.32 16.89 2.58
N VAL A 22 -1.14 15.60 2.29
CA VAL A 22 0.14 14.88 2.47
C VAL A 22 1.13 15.26 1.37
N GLN A 23 0.70 15.38 0.11
CA GLN A 23 1.54 15.83 -1.00
C GLN A 23 2.02 17.30 -0.83
N LEU A 24 1.20 18.16 -0.22
CA LEU A 24 1.58 19.55 0.06
C LEU A 24 2.53 19.66 1.26
N ARG A 25 2.43 18.77 2.25
CA ARG A 25 3.36 18.71 3.39
C ARG A 25 4.78 18.29 2.99
N SER A 26 4.93 17.44 1.98
CA SER A 26 6.26 16.98 1.52
C SER A 26 7.03 18.01 0.69
N LYS A 27 6.36 19.02 0.10
CA LYS A 27 7.02 20.09 -0.66
C LYS A 27 7.66 21.19 0.21
N SER A 28 7.40 21.22 1.52
CA SER A 28 7.67 22.41 2.35
C SER A 28 8.71 22.24 3.47
N GLN A 29 9.34 21.08 3.67
CA GLN A 29 10.32 20.92 4.76
C GLN A 29 11.60 20.21 4.32
N ILE A 30 12.52 20.99 3.77
CA ILE A 30 13.94 20.83 4.05
C ILE A 30 14.19 21.52 5.41
N HIS A 31 15.13 20.99 6.20
CA HIS A 31 15.66 21.49 7.49
C HIS A 31 14.96 20.99 8.79
N ASN A 32 15.55 19.95 9.41
CA ASN A 32 15.42 19.50 10.81
C ASN A 32 14.01 19.45 11.46
N HIS A 33 13.32 18.31 11.38
CA HIS A 33 12.46 17.82 12.48
C HIS A 33 12.06 16.34 12.27
N SER A 34 11.98 15.57 13.35
CA SER A 34 11.47 14.20 13.36
C SER A 34 10.13 14.09 12.60
N LEU A 35 9.96 13.08 11.75
CA LEU A 35 8.66 12.81 11.11
C LEU A 35 7.57 12.76 12.19
N PRO A 36 6.42 13.42 12.01
CA PRO A 36 5.35 13.39 12.99
C PRO A 36 4.93 11.94 13.25
N ALA A 37 4.61 11.63 14.50
CA ALA A 37 4.19 10.29 14.89
C ALA A 37 3.03 9.82 14.00
N ILE A 38 3.15 8.61 13.45
CA ILE A 38 2.13 8.03 12.57
C ILE A 38 0.86 7.78 13.39
N ASP A 39 -0.24 8.43 13.01
CA ASP A 39 -1.57 8.09 13.53
C ASP A 39 -1.96 6.70 13.04
N LYS A 40 -1.92 5.71 13.95
CA LYS A 40 -2.20 4.31 13.64
C LYS A 40 -3.66 4.09 13.24
N ARG A 41 -4.61 4.93 13.70
CA ARG A 41 -6.03 4.78 13.32
C ARG A 41 -6.20 5.19 11.85
N LEU A 42 -5.73 6.37 11.50
CA LEU A 42 -5.76 6.86 10.11
C LEU A 42 -5.00 5.93 9.16
N ALA A 43 -3.85 5.42 9.60
CA ALA A 43 -3.09 4.48 8.81
C ALA A 43 -3.82 3.16 8.53
N ARG A 44 -4.54 2.61 9.53
CA ARG A 44 -5.39 1.43 9.29
C ARG A 44 -6.49 1.74 8.30
N GLU A 45 -7.20 2.86 8.47
CA GLU A 45 -8.32 3.25 7.59
C GLU A 45 -7.87 3.42 6.14
N TYR A 46 -6.76 4.14 5.93
CA TYR A 46 -6.19 4.38 4.61
C TYR A 46 -5.67 3.10 3.95
N LEU A 47 -4.80 2.35 4.65
CA LEU A 47 -4.19 1.14 4.09
C LEU A 47 -5.21 0.02 3.86
N THR A 48 -6.23 -0.11 4.72
CA THR A 48 -7.35 -1.05 4.49
C THR A 48 -8.11 -0.66 3.22
N SER A 49 -8.52 0.61 3.11
CA SER A 49 -9.22 1.10 1.91
C SER A 49 -8.41 0.88 0.63
N ARG A 50 -7.09 1.11 0.67
CA ARG A 50 -6.22 0.95 -0.49
C ARG A 50 -6.00 -0.52 -0.85
N LEU A 51 -5.81 -1.38 0.16
CA LEU A 51 -5.72 -2.83 -0.01
C LEU A 51 -6.97 -3.40 -0.67
N GLU A 52 -8.16 -3.04 -0.18
CA GLU A 52 -9.44 -3.51 -0.72
C GLU A 52 -9.65 -3.07 -2.17
N LEU A 53 -9.32 -1.81 -2.48
CA LEU A 53 -9.40 -1.28 -3.84
C LEU A 53 -8.49 -2.06 -4.80
N LEU A 54 -7.21 -2.26 -4.44
CA LEU A 54 -6.25 -2.96 -5.28
C LEU A 54 -6.53 -4.47 -5.38
N SER A 55 -7.00 -5.08 -4.29
CA SER A 55 -7.47 -6.46 -4.24
C SER A 55 -8.63 -6.68 -5.21
N SER A 56 -9.65 -5.81 -5.16
CA SER A 56 -10.84 -5.90 -6.02
C SER A 56 -10.50 -5.66 -7.48
N ALA A 57 -9.69 -4.63 -7.78
CA ALA A 57 -9.30 -4.30 -9.15
C ALA A 57 -8.53 -5.41 -9.86
N ASN A 58 -7.83 -6.26 -9.09
CA ASN A 58 -7.01 -7.35 -9.62
C ASN A 58 -7.58 -8.75 -9.34
N ASN A 59 -8.78 -8.84 -8.75
CA ASN A 59 -9.41 -10.11 -8.35
C ASN A 59 -8.51 -11.01 -7.47
N LEU A 60 -7.85 -10.40 -6.48
CA LEU A 60 -6.91 -11.05 -5.57
C LEU A 60 -7.47 -11.14 -4.15
N ASN A 61 -7.97 -12.32 -3.79
CA ASN A 61 -8.54 -12.56 -2.46
C ASN A 61 -7.46 -12.84 -1.41
N TYR A 62 -7.61 -12.21 -0.24
CA TYR A 62 -6.82 -12.47 0.97
C TYR A 62 -7.74 -12.82 2.14
N ASN A 63 -7.21 -13.46 3.18
CA ASN A 63 -8.00 -13.93 4.31
C ASN A 63 -8.22 -12.83 5.36
N ARG A 64 -7.14 -12.20 5.81
CA ARG A 64 -7.21 -11.05 6.73
C ARG A 64 -6.01 -10.13 6.55
N VAL A 65 -6.17 -8.89 6.96
CA VAL A 65 -5.09 -7.90 7.06
C VAL A 65 -4.78 -7.59 8.52
N SER A 66 -3.50 -7.38 8.82
CA SER A 66 -3.03 -6.90 10.11
C SER A 66 -2.01 -5.77 9.91
N PHE A 67 -1.87 -4.91 10.93
CA PHE A 67 -1.02 -3.74 10.84
C PHE A 67 0.02 -3.73 11.95
N ARG A 68 1.29 -3.49 11.60
CA ARG A 68 2.45 -3.65 12.50
C ARG A 68 3.45 -2.49 12.34
N SER A 69 4.33 -2.32 13.31
CA SER A 69 5.45 -1.36 13.27
C SER A 69 6.78 -2.13 13.16
N GLN A 70 6.91 -2.95 12.11
CA GLN A 70 8.09 -3.81 11.96
C GLN A 70 9.34 -2.98 11.64
N LYS A 71 10.49 -3.43 12.15
CA LYS A 71 11.77 -2.74 11.94
C LYS A 71 12.35 -3.00 10.55
N THR A 72 12.12 -4.18 9.98
CA THR A 72 12.91 -4.70 8.85
C THR A 72 12.13 -4.99 7.58
N ARG A 73 10.80 -4.79 7.56
CA ARG A 73 9.97 -5.08 6.39
C ARG A 73 8.82 -4.12 6.19
N TRP A 74 8.42 -3.95 4.93
CA TRP A 74 7.28 -3.12 4.53
C TRP A 74 5.93 -3.85 4.62
N GLY A 75 5.94 -5.15 4.34
CA GLY A 75 4.79 -6.03 4.47
C GLY A 75 5.20 -7.49 4.60
N SER A 76 4.21 -8.39 4.63
CA SER A 76 4.39 -9.82 4.37
C SER A 76 3.06 -10.51 4.14
N CYS A 77 3.04 -11.55 3.32
CA CYS A 77 1.90 -12.44 3.12
C CYS A 77 2.27 -13.87 3.53
N SER A 78 1.41 -14.53 4.31
CA SER A 78 1.59 -15.95 4.65
C SER A 78 0.98 -16.89 3.60
N SER A 79 1.33 -18.17 3.63
CA SER A 79 0.71 -19.21 2.79
C SER A 79 -0.80 -19.36 3.00
N ARG A 80 -1.33 -18.90 4.13
CA ARG A 80 -2.77 -18.81 4.42
C ARG A 80 -3.40 -17.51 3.89
N LYS A 81 -2.69 -16.75 3.07
CA LYS A 81 -3.12 -15.46 2.49
C LYS A 81 -3.47 -14.41 3.56
N ASN A 82 -2.76 -14.44 4.70
CA ASN A 82 -2.85 -13.39 5.70
C ASN A 82 -1.83 -12.31 5.38
N ILE A 83 -2.28 -11.07 5.20
CA ILE A 83 -1.42 -9.93 4.88
C ILE A 83 -1.08 -9.17 6.18
N SER A 84 0.18 -8.75 6.31
CA SER A 84 0.65 -7.81 7.32
C SER A 84 1.21 -6.58 6.62
N LEU A 85 0.71 -5.39 6.95
CA LEU A 85 1.20 -4.12 6.41
C LEU A 85 1.88 -3.29 7.50
N ASN A 86 2.97 -2.60 7.15
CA ASN A 86 3.67 -1.72 8.07
C ASN A 86 3.04 -0.32 8.10
N TYR A 87 2.83 0.26 9.28
CA TYR A 87 2.37 1.66 9.41
C TYR A 87 3.29 2.66 8.72
N LYS A 88 4.59 2.35 8.63
CA LYS A 88 5.58 3.18 7.93
C LYS A 88 5.25 3.37 6.45
N LEU A 89 4.37 2.56 5.85
CA LEU A 89 3.95 2.78 4.46
C LEU A 89 3.41 4.20 4.25
N LEU A 90 2.79 4.82 5.24
CA LEU A 90 2.32 6.22 5.13
C LEU A 90 3.44 7.26 4.93
N THR A 91 4.71 6.89 5.12
CA THR A 91 5.85 7.78 4.85
C THR A 91 6.34 7.68 3.41
N LEU A 92 5.78 6.77 2.62
CA LEU A 92 6.13 6.57 1.22
C LEU A 92 5.22 7.37 0.29
N LYS A 93 5.68 7.58 -0.94
CA LYS A 93 4.83 8.07 -2.03
C LYS A 93 3.75 7.03 -2.34
N THR A 94 2.59 7.48 -2.82
CA THR A 94 1.41 6.62 -3.05
C THR A 94 1.71 5.43 -3.96
N GLU A 95 2.48 5.64 -5.03
CA GLU A 95 2.89 4.59 -5.97
C GLU A 95 3.75 3.49 -5.31
N LEU A 96 4.55 3.84 -4.30
CA LEU A 96 5.33 2.88 -3.54
C LEU A 96 4.48 2.14 -2.51
N ILE A 97 3.48 2.81 -1.92
CA ILE A 97 2.48 2.15 -1.07
C ILE A 97 1.73 1.09 -1.88
N ASP A 98 1.27 1.44 -3.07
CA ASP A 98 0.56 0.53 -3.97
C ASP A 98 1.43 -0.66 -4.37
N TYR A 99 2.69 -0.41 -4.71
CA TYR A 99 3.64 -1.46 -5.02
C TYR A 99 3.77 -2.47 -3.87
N VAL A 100 3.95 -2.01 -2.62
CA VAL A 100 4.05 -2.95 -1.48
C VAL A 100 2.75 -3.74 -1.32
N ILE A 101 1.60 -3.07 -1.40
CA ILE A 101 0.31 -3.74 -1.27
C ILE A 101 0.11 -4.80 -2.37
N LEU A 102 0.44 -4.46 -3.62
CA LEU A 102 0.35 -5.36 -4.77
C LEU A 102 1.36 -6.51 -4.67
N HIS A 103 2.54 -6.27 -4.09
CA HIS A 103 3.52 -7.30 -3.78
C HIS A 103 2.93 -8.35 -2.82
N GLU A 104 2.34 -7.89 -1.70
CA GLU A 104 1.71 -8.81 -0.75
C GLU A 104 0.48 -9.53 -1.33
N LEU A 105 -0.29 -8.84 -2.17
CA LEU A 105 -1.42 -9.46 -2.88
C LEU A 105 -0.94 -10.48 -3.93
N ALA A 106 0.17 -10.24 -4.63
CA ALA A 106 0.73 -11.18 -5.59
C ALA A 106 1.15 -12.50 -4.91
N HIS A 107 1.60 -12.43 -3.66
CA HIS A 107 1.88 -13.62 -2.86
C HIS A 107 0.65 -14.51 -2.61
N THR A 108 -0.58 -14.00 -2.74
CA THR A 108 -1.79 -14.84 -2.67
C THR A 108 -1.92 -15.83 -3.83
N LYS A 109 -1.13 -15.65 -4.90
CA LYS A 109 -1.03 -16.50 -6.08
C LYS A 109 0.33 -17.19 -6.19
N HIS A 110 1.41 -16.45 -5.94
CA HIS A 110 2.79 -16.91 -6.11
C HIS A 110 3.60 -16.67 -4.82
N MET A 111 3.80 -17.72 -4.01
CA MET A 111 4.43 -17.58 -2.68
C MET A 111 5.95 -17.35 -2.70
N ASN A 112 6.59 -17.44 -3.86
CA ASN A 112 8.01 -17.21 -4.06
C ASN A 112 8.22 -16.12 -5.10
N HIS A 113 9.38 -15.46 -5.10
CA HIS A 113 9.75 -14.43 -6.07
C HIS A 113 10.29 -15.03 -7.39
N SER A 114 9.60 -16.05 -7.90
CA SER A 114 9.88 -16.71 -9.18
C SER A 114 9.66 -15.77 -10.38
N LEU A 115 10.01 -16.22 -11.57
CA LEU A 115 9.76 -15.47 -12.81
C LEU A 115 8.26 -15.22 -13.00
N GLU A 116 7.41 -16.19 -12.67
CA GLU A 116 5.96 -16.09 -12.70
C GLU A 116 5.45 -15.01 -11.75
N PHE A 117 6.01 -14.93 -10.53
CA PHE A 117 5.68 -13.85 -9.60
C PHE A 117 6.00 -12.48 -10.19
N TRP A 118 7.20 -12.29 -10.74
CA TRP A 118 7.61 -10.99 -11.28
C TRP A 118 6.81 -10.60 -12.52
N ASN A 119 6.49 -11.56 -13.39
CA ASN A 119 5.64 -11.32 -14.55
C ASN A 119 4.23 -10.94 -14.12
N PHE A 120 3.66 -11.63 -13.13
CA PHE A 120 2.35 -11.30 -12.58
C PHE A 120 2.35 -9.94 -11.89
N LEU A 121 3.37 -9.64 -11.09
CA LEU A 121 3.47 -8.36 -10.39
C LEU A 121 3.61 -7.18 -11.36
N GLU A 122 4.37 -7.32 -12.44
CA GLU A 122 4.50 -6.28 -13.46
C GLU A 122 3.19 -6.04 -14.23
N LEU A 123 2.36 -7.08 -14.40
CA LEU A 123 1.04 -6.96 -15.02
C LEU A 123 0.09 -6.11 -14.18
N ILE A 124 0.10 -6.29 -12.86
CA ILE A 124 -0.82 -5.59 -11.93
C ILE A 124 -0.24 -4.28 -11.38
N CYS A 125 1.08 -4.09 -11.47
CA CYS A 125 1.81 -2.92 -10.98
C CYS A 125 2.82 -2.47 -12.04
N VAL A 126 2.44 -1.47 -12.83
CA VAL A 126 3.32 -0.88 -13.85
C VAL A 126 4.59 -0.33 -13.17
N GLY A 127 5.76 -0.78 -13.62
CA GLY A 127 7.03 -0.34 -13.08
C GLY A 127 7.44 -1.05 -11.78
N ALA A 128 6.92 -2.25 -11.52
CA ALA A 128 7.22 -3.02 -10.31
C ALA A 128 8.73 -3.17 -10.04
N LYS A 129 9.53 -3.45 -11.08
CA LYS A 129 11.00 -3.52 -10.96
C LYS A 129 11.66 -2.20 -10.56
N LYS A 130 11.09 -1.06 -10.96
CA LYS A 130 11.58 0.27 -10.56
C LYS A 130 11.26 0.51 -9.07
N HIS A 131 10.01 0.29 -8.67
CA HIS A 131 9.58 0.46 -7.28
C HIS A 131 10.34 -0.45 -6.31
N HIS A 132 10.61 -1.70 -6.72
CA HIS A 132 11.45 -2.62 -5.94
C HIS A 132 12.84 -2.04 -5.65
N ARG A 133 13.50 -1.47 -6.67
CA ARG A 133 14.82 -0.85 -6.53
C ARG A 133 14.79 0.40 -5.63
N GLU A 134 13.74 1.20 -5.72
CA GLU A 134 13.54 2.39 -4.88
C GLU A 134 13.42 1.99 -3.39
N LEU A 135 12.73 0.89 -3.08
CA LEU A 135 12.51 0.45 -1.71
C LEU A 135 13.66 -0.35 -1.09
N LYS A 136 14.50 -1.02 -1.90
CA LYS A 136 15.61 -1.86 -1.44
C LYS A 136 16.59 -1.13 -0.49
N HIS A 137 16.73 0.18 -0.64
CA HIS A 137 17.64 1.01 0.16
C HIS A 137 17.03 1.49 1.50
N SER A 138 15.73 1.29 1.71
CA SER A 138 14.98 1.87 2.84
C SER A 138 14.63 0.84 3.92
N LEU A 139 14.06 -0.31 3.54
CA LEU A 139 13.96 -1.49 4.39
C LEU A 139 14.32 -2.71 3.54
N PRO A 140 15.22 -3.58 4.00
CA PRO A 140 15.83 -4.59 3.14
C PRO A 140 14.90 -5.76 2.79
N ASN A 141 13.77 -5.93 3.48
CA ASN A 141 12.88 -7.07 3.25
C ASN A 141 11.52 -6.61 2.72
N LEU A 142 11.26 -7.00 1.48
CA LEU A 142 9.97 -7.10 0.81
C LEU A 142 9.82 -8.56 0.39
#